data_AF-A0AAV7XYC4-F1
#
_entry.id   AF-A0AAV7XYC4-F1
#
_cell.length_a   1.000
_cell.length_b   1.000
_cell.length_c   1.000
_cell.angle_alpha   90.00
_cell.angle_beta   90.00
_cell.angle_gamma   90.00
#
_symmetry.space_group_name_H-M   'P 1'
#
loop_
_entity.id
_entity.type
_entity.pdbx_description
1 polymer ?
#
loop_
_entity_poly.entity_id
_entity_poly.type
_entity_poly.pdbx_seq_one_letter_code
_entity_poly.pdbx_strand_id
1 'polypeptide(L)'
;MLGLSVGEAAAGVSGIVGFCVGTALSLRCGRPLLWLGLGLLAAGGAGLCAHLVGRQPLLITLLALAERVAVSAAVPTLNNCSPQLVPPAQRASLTFSCLLFGRVCLFAAPFVGNLVVYGEAFPLTAFALQLILAGVCSLILVLLAHDEKTRQKDVSTMS
;
A
#
# COMPACT_ATOMS: atom_id res chain seq x y z
N MET A 1 5.56 -28.86 -10.80
CA MET A 1 6.01 -27.73 -11.65
C MET A 1 4.85 -26.92 -12.27
N LEU A 2 3.70 -27.50 -12.63
CA LEU A 2 2.54 -26.73 -13.14
C LEU A 2 1.86 -25.79 -12.12
N GLY A 3 1.91 -26.09 -10.81
CA GLY A 3 1.28 -25.27 -9.78
C GLY A 3 1.92 -23.90 -9.53
N LEU A 4 3.24 -23.75 -9.76
CA LEU A 4 3.93 -22.47 -9.57
C LEU A 4 3.48 -21.42 -10.61
N SER A 5 3.29 -21.83 -11.87
CA SER A 5 2.93 -20.92 -12.96
C SER A 5 1.55 -20.27 -12.76
N VAL A 6 0.58 -21.03 -12.24
CA VAL A 6 -0.78 -20.52 -11.99
C VAL A 6 -0.79 -19.54 -10.81
N GLY A 7 -0.02 -19.82 -9.76
CA GLY A 7 0.10 -18.93 -8.59
C GLY A 7 0.78 -17.60 -8.94
N GLU A 8 1.84 -17.65 -9.74
CA GLU A 8 2.55 -16.45 -10.23
C GLU A 8 1.70 -15.64 -11.22
N ALA A 9 0.96 -16.31 -12.10
CA ALA A 9 0.01 -15.65 -13.00
C ALA A 9 -1.13 -14.97 -12.21
N ALA A 10 -1.72 -15.65 -11.22
CA ALA A 10 -2.75 -15.06 -10.36
C ALA A 10 -2.22 -13.87 -9.55
N ALA A 11 -0.97 -13.96 -9.09
CA ALA A 11 -0.25 -12.86 -8.45
C ALA A 11 0.00 -11.66 -9.40
N GLY A 12 0.26 -11.92 -10.68
CA GLY A 12 0.38 -10.87 -11.70
C GLY A 12 -0.96 -10.19 -11.98
N VAL A 13 -2.02 -10.99 -12.20
CA VAL A 13 -3.37 -10.49 -12.49
C VAL A 13 -3.92 -9.67 -11.33
N SER A 14 -3.76 -10.14 -10.09
CA SER A 14 -4.18 -9.37 -8.90
C SER A 14 -3.46 -8.02 -8.78
N GLY A 15 -2.19 -7.94 -9.18
CA GLY A 15 -1.46 -6.68 -9.27
C GLY A 15 -2.07 -5.72 -10.30
N ILE A 16 -2.39 -6.19 -11.50
CA ILE A 16 -3.03 -5.40 -12.56
C ILE A 16 -4.42 -4.91 -12.11
N VAL A 17 -5.22 -5.80 -11.51
CA VAL A 17 -6.53 -5.45 -10.96
C VAL A 17 -6.39 -4.37 -9.88
N GLY A 18 -5.45 -4.52 -8.94
CA GLY A 18 -5.17 -3.50 -7.94
C GLY A 18 -4.77 -2.16 -8.54
N PHE A 19 -3.95 -2.16 -9.58
CA PHE A 19 -3.53 -0.93 -10.26
C PHE A 19 -4.71 -0.21 -10.95
N CYS A 20 -5.57 -0.96 -11.64
CA CYS A 20 -6.80 -0.45 -12.24
C CYS A 20 -7.77 0.10 -11.19
N VAL A 21 -7.95 -0.61 -10.07
CA VAL A 21 -8.81 -0.15 -8.96
C VAL A 21 -8.25 1.11 -8.33
N GLY A 22 -6.93 1.17 -8.08
CA GLY A 22 -6.28 2.34 -7.51
C GLY A 22 -6.38 3.57 -8.41
N THR A 23 -6.14 3.42 -9.71
CA THR A 23 -6.32 4.50 -10.69
C THR A 23 -7.78 4.96 -10.78
N ALA A 24 -8.74 4.03 -10.86
CA ALA A 24 -10.17 4.35 -10.89
C ALA A 24 -10.61 5.09 -9.61
N LEU A 25 -10.14 4.66 -8.44
CA LEU A 25 -10.41 5.32 -7.16
C LEU A 25 -9.80 6.73 -7.14
N SER A 26 -8.59 6.89 -7.66
CA SER A 26 -7.92 8.19 -7.75
C SER A 26 -8.64 9.19 -8.65
N LEU A 27 -9.30 8.70 -9.69
CA LEU A 27 -10.04 9.53 -10.65
C LEU A 27 -11.47 9.87 -10.17
N ARG A 28 -12.10 8.98 -9.39
CA ARG A 28 -13.50 9.16 -8.95
C ARG A 28 -13.66 9.82 -7.58
N CYS A 29 -12.67 9.70 -6.70
CA CYS A 29 -12.78 10.24 -5.34
C CYS A 29 -12.04 11.58 -5.19
N GLY A 30 -12.68 12.57 -4.56
CA GLY A 30 -12.06 13.87 -4.26
C GLY A 30 -10.99 13.83 -3.15
N ARG A 31 -10.89 12.73 -2.38
CA ARG A 31 -9.89 12.51 -1.33
C ARG A 31 -9.29 11.09 -1.41
N PRO A 32 -8.59 10.75 -2.50
CA PRO A 32 -8.20 9.37 -2.79
C PRO A 32 -7.19 8.81 -1.78
N LEU A 33 -6.30 9.63 -1.20
CA LEU A 33 -5.37 9.18 -0.16
C LEU A 33 -6.05 8.73 1.14
N LEU A 34 -7.19 9.35 1.51
CA LEU A 34 -7.93 8.97 2.71
C LEU A 34 -8.56 7.59 2.55
N TRP A 35 -9.22 7.36 1.42
CA TRP A 35 -9.82 6.07 1.09
C TRP A 35 -8.77 4.98 0.93
N LEU A 36 -7.62 5.33 0.36
CA LEU A 36 -6.48 4.43 0.27
C LEU A 36 -5.95 4.05 1.66
N GLY A 37 -5.61 5.05 2.49
CA GLY A 37 -5.08 4.81 3.84
C GLY A 37 -6.03 3.97 4.70
N LEU A 38 -7.33 4.24 4.62
CA LEU A 38 -8.36 3.47 5.31
C LEU A 38 -8.46 2.03 4.75
N GLY A 39 -8.38 1.86 3.43
CA GLY A 39 -8.37 0.55 2.78
C GLY A 39 -7.15 -0.30 3.18
N LEU A 40 -5.96 0.29 3.27
CA LEU A 40 -4.75 -0.41 3.73
C LEU A 40 -4.84 -0.78 5.21
N LEU A 41 -5.35 0.10 6.07
CA LEU A 41 -5.56 -0.19 7.49
C LEU A 41 -6.58 -1.30 7.69
N ALA A 42 -7.69 -1.27 6.95
CA ALA A 42 -8.72 -2.31 7.02
C ALA A 42 -8.19 -3.66 6.52
N ALA A 43 -7.43 -3.66 5.42
CA ALA A 43 -6.83 -4.88 4.88
C ALA A 43 -5.76 -5.47 5.82
N GLY A 44 -4.87 -4.64 6.39
CA GLY A 44 -3.89 -5.09 7.38
C GLY A 44 -4.53 -5.57 8.69
N GLY A 45 -5.59 -4.90 9.14
CA GLY A 45 -6.40 -5.32 10.29
C GLY A 45 -7.10 -6.66 10.05
N ALA A 46 -7.70 -6.85 8.87
CA ALA A 46 -8.27 -8.14 8.47
C ALA A 46 -7.20 -9.24 8.38
N GLY A 47 -6.00 -8.90 7.91
CA GLY A 47 -4.75 -9.68 8.00
C GLY A 47 -4.53 -10.28 9.39
N LEU A 48 -4.50 -9.39 10.38
CA LEU A 48 -4.24 -9.72 11.77
C LEU A 48 -5.39 -10.51 12.41
N CYS A 49 -6.64 -10.17 12.09
CA CYS A 49 -7.81 -10.91 12.55
C CYS A 49 -7.87 -12.33 11.97
N ALA A 50 -7.54 -12.51 10.69
CA ALA A 50 -7.50 -13.83 10.05
C ALA A 50 -6.42 -14.74 10.66
N HIS A 51 -5.31 -14.15 11.12
CA HIS A 51 -4.28 -14.86 11.87
C HIS A 51 -4.83 -15.46 13.18
N LEU A 52 -5.78 -14.77 13.84
CA LEU A 52 -6.40 -15.23 15.09
C LEU A 52 -7.53 -16.26 14.88
N VAL A 53 -8.23 -16.21 13.74
CA VAL A 53 -9.41 -17.06 13.46
C VAL A 53 -9.05 -18.46 12.94
N GLY A 54 -7.83 -18.64 12.42
CA GLY A 54 -7.25 -19.96 12.20
C GLY A 54 -7.17 -20.45 10.74
N ARG A 55 -5.95 -20.88 10.40
CA ARG A 55 -5.47 -22.00 9.56
C ARG A 55 -6.25 -22.54 8.34
N GLN A 56 -7.22 -21.81 7.77
CA GLN A 56 -7.74 -22.16 6.45
C GLN A 56 -6.78 -21.66 5.36
N PRO A 57 -6.11 -22.55 4.60
CA PRO A 57 -5.11 -22.14 3.59
C PRO A 57 -5.73 -21.30 2.48
N LEU A 58 -7.02 -21.51 2.19
CA LEU A 58 -7.76 -20.74 1.20
C LEU A 58 -7.97 -19.28 1.64
N LEU A 59 -8.30 -19.06 2.92
CA LEU A 59 -8.48 -17.72 3.48
C LEU A 59 -7.17 -16.93 3.49
N ILE A 60 -6.07 -17.59 3.87
CA ILE A 60 -4.71 -17.02 3.86
C ILE A 60 -4.31 -16.61 2.44
N THR A 61 -4.58 -17.46 1.45
CA THR A 61 -4.24 -17.18 0.05
C THR A 61 -5.06 -16.02 -0.51
N LEU A 62 -6.37 -15.97 -0.21
CA LEU A 62 -7.23 -14.84 -0.58
C LEU A 62 -6.78 -13.53 0.05
N LEU A 63 -6.37 -13.58 1.32
CA LEU A 63 -5.93 -12.41 2.06
C LEU A 63 -4.60 -11.88 1.53
N ALA A 64 -3.66 -12.76 1.21
CA ALA A 64 -2.40 -12.40 0.54
C ALA A 64 -2.64 -11.76 -0.83
N LEU A 65 -3.63 -12.24 -1.59
CA LEU A 65 -4.04 -11.62 -2.86
C LEU A 65 -4.67 -10.25 -2.63
N ALA A 66 -5.55 -10.11 -1.64
CA ALA A 66 -6.18 -8.83 -1.29
C ALA A 66 -5.14 -7.80 -0.84
N GLU A 67 -4.15 -8.22 -0.06
CA GLU A 67 -2.99 -7.42 0.33
C GLU A 67 -2.23 -6.89 -0.88
N ARG A 68 -1.95 -7.79 -1.83
CA ARG A 68 -1.25 -7.45 -3.06
C ARG A 68 -2.04 -6.47 -3.92
N VAL A 69 -3.36 -6.63 -4.00
CA VAL A 69 -4.27 -5.69 -4.66
C VAL A 69 -4.20 -4.32 -3.99
N ALA A 70 -4.26 -4.26 -2.65
CA ALA A 70 -4.21 -3.01 -1.89
C ALA A 70 -2.88 -2.27 -2.07
N VAL A 71 -1.75 -2.98 -1.99
CA VAL A 71 -0.42 -2.40 -2.22
C VAL A 71 -0.27 -1.91 -3.67
N SER A 72 -0.74 -2.70 -4.65
CA SER A 72 -0.68 -2.32 -6.06
C SER A 72 -1.60 -1.14 -6.38
N ALA A 73 -2.70 -0.98 -5.64
CA ALA A 73 -3.58 0.19 -5.74
C ALA A 73 -2.94 1.46 -5.18
N ALA A 74 -2.07 1.33 -4.17
CA ALA A 74 -1.40 2.46 -3.49
C ALA A 74 -0.38 3.18 -4.37
N VAL A 75 0.37 2.44 -5.19
CA VAL A 75 1.39 3.00 -6.08
C VAL A 75 0.84 4.05 -7.05
N PRO A 76 -0.20 3.76 -7.86
CA PRO A 76 -0.75 4.75 -8.78
C PRO A 76 -1.46 5.88 -8.05
N THR A 77 -2.14 5.64 -6.92
CA THR A 77 -2.80 6.72 -6.16
C THR A 77 -1.76 7.70 -5.61
N LEU A 78 -0.69 7.20 -4.99
CA LEU A 78 0.40 8.05 -4.51
C LEU A 78 1.06 8.82 -5.67
N ASN A 79 1.31 8.17 -6.80
CA ASN A 79 1.90 8.83 -7.96
C ASN A 79 1.00 9.93 -8.54
N ASN A 80 -0.32 9.70 -8.61
CA ASN A 80 -1.29 10.70 -9.09
C ASN A 80 -1.47 11.86 -8.11
N CYS A 81 -1.29 11.63 -6.81
CA CYS A 81 -1.47 12.69 -5.80
C CYS A 81 -0.17 13.42 -5.43
N SER A 82 1.01 12.84 -5.71
CA SER A 82 2.31 13.48 -5.54
C SER A 82 2.40 14.91 -6.12
N PRO A 83 1.86 15.22 -7.32
CA PRO A 83 1.86 16.59 -7.83
C PRO A 83 0.95 17.57 -7.07
N GLN A 84 0.08 17.11 -6.17
CA GLN A 84 -0.76 17.97 -5.34
C GLN A 84 -0.20 18.13 -3.92
N LEU A 85 0.65 17.20 -3.46
CA LEU A 85 1.14 17.13 -2.08
C LEU A 85 2.48 17.80 -1.84
N VAL A 86 3.30 18.00 -2.88
CA VAL A 86 4.67 18.48 -2.71
C VAL A 86 4.98 19.59 -3.72
N PRO A 87 5.74 20.63 -3.36
CA PRO A 87 6.28 21.58 -4.33
C PRO A 87 7.16 20.87 -5.38
N PRO A 88 7.23 21.37 -6.62
CA PRO A 88 7.87 20.69 -7.76
C PRO A 88 9.35 20.32 -7.50
N ALA A 89 10.03 21.08 -6.64
CA ALA A 89 11.43 20.84 -6.28
C ALA A 89 11.69 19.51 -5.53
N GLN A 90 10.69 18.98 -4.81
CA GLN A 90 10.87 17.79 -3.96
C GLN A 90 10.14 16.53 -4.46
N ARG A 91 9.25 16.65 -5.46
CA ARG A 91 8.45 15.53 -6.01
C ARG A 91 9.33 14.38 -6.52
N ALA A 92 10.38 14.71 -7.26
CA ALA A 92 11.27 13.71 -7.84
C ALA A 92 12.00 12.91 -6.75
N SER A 93 12.46 13.57 -5.69
CA SER A 93 13.15 12.93 -4.56
C SER A 93 12.20 12.01 -3.79
N LEU A 94 10.97 12.44 -3.51
CA LEU A 94 10.01 11.66 -2.72
C LEU A 94 9.52 10.42 -3.49
N THR A 95 9.20 10.58 -4.78
CA THR A 95 8.86 9.45 -5.65
C THR A 95 10.04 8.49 -5.79
N PHE A 96 11.26 9.00 -5.93
CA PHE A 96 12.47 8.18 -6.00
C PHE A 96 12.73 7.40 -4.72
N SER A 97 12.60 8.04 -3.54
CA SER A 97 12.71 7.37 -2.24
C SER A 97 11.65 6.27 -2.06
N CYS A 98 10.42 6.52 -2.50
CA CYS A 98 9.35 5.52 -2.43
C CYS A 98 9.61 4.33 -3.37
N LEU A 99 10.12 4.58 -4.58
CA LEU A 99 10.52 3.54 -5.53
C LEU A 99 11.70 2.72 -5.01
N LEU A 100 12.73 3.38 -4.46
CA LEU A 100 13.88 2.72 -3.83
C LEU A 100 13.46 1.86 -2.66
N PHE A 101 12.59 2.38 -1.79
CA PHE A 101 12.06 1.62 -0.67
C PHE A 101 11.30 0.36 -1.15
N GLY A 102 10.46 0.50 -2.18
CA GLY A 102 9.80 -0.64 -2.82
C GLY A 102 10.77 -1.68 -3.37
N ARG A 103 11.90 -1.25 -3.97
CA ARG A 103 12.95 -2.14 -4.46
C ARG A 103 13.69 -2.86 -3.33
N VAL A 104 14.00 -2.15 -2.25
CA VAL A 104 14.64 -2.73 -1.06
C VAL A 104 13.72 -3.76 -0.40
N CYS A 105 12.43 -3.47 -0.27
CA CYS A 105 11.44 -4.43 0.21
C CYS A 105 11.30 -5.64 -0.72
N LEU A 106 11.41 -5.46 -2.05
CA LEU A 106 11.42 -6.58 -3.00
C LEU A 106 12.63 -7.49 -2.81
N PHE A 107 13.81 -6.91 -2.52
CA PHE A 107 15.01 -7.68 -2.17
C PHE A 107 14.86 -8.41 -0.83
N ALA A 108 14.08 -7.86 0.11
CA ALA A 108 13.78 -8.50 1.38
C ALA A 108 12.71 -9.60 1.28
N ALA A 109 11.86 -9.60 0.23
CA ALA A 109 10.81 -10.60 0.04
C ALA A 109 11.28 -12.07 0.09
N PRO A 110 12.37 -12.50 -0.57
CA PRO A 110 12.87 -13.88 -0.46
C PRO A 110 13.35 -14.21 0.96
N PHE A 111 13.88 -13.24 1.70
CA PHE A 111 14.26 -13.43 3.11
C PHE A 111 13.02 -13.67 3.97
N VAL A 112 11.97 -12.86 3.81
CA VAL A 112 10.69 -13.04 4.54
C VAL A 112 10.04 -14.38 4.20
N GLY A 113 10.11 -14.84 2.94
CA GLY A 113 9.65 -16.17 2.56
C GLY A 113 10.42 -17.30 3.24
N ASN A 114 11.72 -17.12 3.49
CA ASN A 114 12.55 -18.10 4.19
C ASN A 114 12.30 -18.14 5.71
N LEU A 115 11.65 -17.13 6.28
CA LEU A 115 11.25 -17.12 7.70
C LEU A 115 10.09 -18.09 8.00
N VAL A 116 9.47 -18.71 6.98
CA VAL A 116 8.49 -19.80 7.17
C VAL A 116 9.06 -20.95 8.01
N VAL A 117 10.39 -21.14 8.01
CA VAL A 117 11.09 -22.13 8.86
C VAL A 117 10.84 -21.90 10.36
N TYR A 118 10.62 -20.65 10.79
CA TYR A 118 10.29 -20.28 12.17
C TYR A 118 8.77 -20.29 12.45
N GLY A 119 7.95 -20.52 11.42
CA GLY A 119 6.49 -20.64 11.50
C GLY A 119 5.78 -19.98 10.32
N GLU A 120 4.75 -20.64 9.76
CA GLU A 120 3.91 -20.10 8.66
C GLU A 120 3.24 -18.76 8.99
N ALA A 121 3.12 -18.41 10.27
CA ALA A 121 2.51 -17.18 10.78
C ALA A 121 3.38 -15.92 10.61
N PHE A 122 4.70 -16.07 10.54
CA PHE A 122 5.64 -14.95 10.46
C PHE A 122 5.46 -14.06 9.21
N PRO A 123 5.38 -14.60 7.99
CA PRO A 123 5.22 -13.76 6.80
C PRO A 123 3.90 -12.99 6.82
N LEU A 124 2.79 -13.62 7.22
CA LEU A 124 1.47 -12.99 7.33
C LEU A 124 1.48 -11.76 8.25
N THR A 125 2.08 -11.90 9.42
CA THR A 125 2.16 -10.80 10.39
C THR A 125 3.08 -9.67 9.89
N ALA A 126 4.20 -10.01 9.24
CA ALA A 126 5.11 -9.03 8.65
C ALA A 126 4.42 -8.22 7.53
N PHE A 127 3.69 -8.88 6.63
CA PHE A 127 2.95 -8.19 5.57
C PHE A 127 1.82 -7.32 6.16
N ALA A 128 1.04 -7.84 7.11
CA ALA A 128 -0.03 -7.08 7.75
C ALA A 128 0.49 -5.82 8.45
N LEU A 129 1.63 -5.91 9.15
CA LEU A 129 2.32 -4.76 9.75
C LEU A 129 2.76 -3.74 8.70
N GLN A 130 3.28 -4.21 7.57
CA GLN A 130 3.68 -3.34 6.47
C GLN A 130 2.48 -2.58 5.89
N LEU A 131 1.31 -3.21 5.81
CA LEU A 131 0.06 -2.55 5.37
C LEU A 131 -0.44 -1.53 6.38
N ILE A 132 -0.43 -1.87 7.67
CA ILE A 132 -0.81 -0.94 8.73
C ILE A 132 0.10 0.27 8.69
N LEU A 133 1.42 0.07 8.60
CA LEU A 133 2.39 1.15 8.51
C LEU A 133 2.18 2.00 7.26
N ALA A 134 1.94 1.38 6.10
CA ALA A 134 1.63 2.11 4.87
C ALA A 134 0.30 2.90 4.95
N GLY A 135 -0.71 2.36 5.63
CA GLY A 135 -1.97 3.05 5.91
C GLY A 135 -1.78 4.26 6.83
N VAL A 136 -1.01 4.11 7.91
CA VAL A 136 -0.66 5.21 8.82
C VAL A 136 0.15 6.29 8.10
N CYS A 137 1.17 5.91 7.32
CA CYS A 137 1.93 6.87 6.50
C CYS A 137 1.03 7.64 5.52
N SER A 138 0.06 6.97 4.89
CA SER A 138 -0.90 7.60 3.99
C SER A 138 -1.79 8.62 4.72
N LEU A 139 -2.21 8.31 5.95
CA LEU A 139 -2.97 9.25 6.80
C LEU A 139 -2.12 10.46 7.23
N ILE A 140 -0.85 10.25 7.59
CA ILE A 140 0.07 11.34 7.92
C ILE A 140 0.26 12.26 6.71
N LEU A 141 0.42 11.70 5.50
CA LEU A 141 0.50 12.49 4.27
C LEU A 141 -0.76 13.33 4.03
N VAL A 142 -1.95 12.80 4.33
CA VAL A 142 -3.20 13.56 4.28
C VAL A 142 -3.20 14.73 5.26
N LEU A 143 -2.72 14.52 6.48
CA LEU A 143 -2.64 15.58 7.50
C LEU A 143 -1.66 16.68 7.08
N LEU A 144 -0.48 16.31 6.56
CA LEU A 144 0.50 17.26 6.04
C LEU A 144 -0.05 18.05 4.83
N ALA A 145 -0.76 17.38 3.93
CA ALA A 145 -1.41 18.04 2.79
C ALA A 145 -2.49 19.05 3.23
N HIS A 146 -3.16 18.77 4.35
CA HIS A 146 -4.13 19.69 4.93
C HIS A 146 -3.44 20.92 5.55
N ASP A 147 -2.31 20.72 6.24
CA ASP A 147 -1.52 21.77 6.89
C ASP A 147 -0.90 22.77 5.89
N GLU A 148 -0.33 22.26 4.77
CA GLU A 148 0.18 23.12 3.70
C GLU A 148 -0.93 24.00 3.09
N LYS A 149 -2.12 23.43 2.88
CA LYS A 149 -3.25 24.17 2.32
C LYS A 149 -3.74 25.29 3.25
N THR A 150 -3.64 25.10 4.56
CA THR A 150 -3.92 26.16 5.55
C THR A 150 -2.86 27.24 5.53
N ARG A 151 -1.56 26.87 5.54
CA ARG A 151 -0.47 27.86 5.43
C ARG A 151 -0.56 28.72 4.17
N GLN A 152 -0.87 28.11 3.04
CA GLN A 152 -0.92 28.84 1.76
C GLN A 152 -2.07 29.86 1.73
N LYS A 153 -3.18 29.59 2.44
CA LYS A 153 -4.28 30.55 2.62
C LYS A 153 -3.85 31.74 3.48
N ASP A 154 -3.17 31.49 4.59
CA ASP A 154 -2.74 32.56 5.50
C ASP A 154 -1.77 33.55 4.83
N VAL A 155 -0.87 33.04 3.97
CA VAL A 155 0.05 33.90 3.18
C VAL A 155 -0.72 34.76 2.16
N SER A 156 -1.78 34.22 1.54
CA SER A 156 -2.56 34.96 0.54
C SER A 156 -3.48 36.04 1.13
N THR A 157 -3.84 35.96 2.40
CA THR A 157 -4.64 36.98 3.09
C THR A 157 -3.82 38.10 3.74
N MET A 158 -2.48 37.97 3.75
CA MET A 158 -1.56 39.01 4.21
C MET A 158 -0.96 39.84 3.05
N SER A 159 -1.26 39.47 1.80
CA SER A 159 -0.95 40.23 0.58
C SER A 159 -2.14 41.05 0.12
#